data_AF-A0A963LVX5-F1
#
_entry.id   AF-A0A963LVX5-F1
#
_cell.length_a   1.000
_cell.length_b   1.000
_cell.length_c   1.000
_cell.angle_alpha   90.00
_cell.angle_beta   90.00
_cell.angle_gamma   90.00
#
_symmetry.space_group_name_H-M   'P 1'
#
loop_
_entity.id
_entity.type
_entity.pdbx_description
1 polymer ?
#
loop_
_entity_poly.entity_id
_entity_poly.type
_entity_poly.pdbx_seq_one_letter_code
_entity_poly.pdbx_strand_id
1 'polypeptide(L)' 'GDVLFAGSIGRTDFPQGNHAQLIASITERLWPMGDDTVFIPGHGPESSFGRERRSNPYVKGT' A
#
# COMPACT_ATOMS: atom_id res chain seq x y z
N GLY A 1 -7.20 -5.33 -4.65
CA GLY A 1 -8.16 -4.98 -3.57
C GLY A 1 -7.84 -3.60 -3.00
N ASP A 2 -8.52 -3.18 -1.93
CA ASP A 2 -8.43 -1.81 -1.40
C ASP A 2 -7.45 -1.67 -0.22
N VAL A 3 -6.19 -2.07 -0.45
CA VAL A 3 -5.11 -2.03 0.56
C VAL A 3 -4.08 -0.96 0.19
N LEU A 4 -3.47 -1.10 -0.97
CA LEU A 4 -2.47 -0.17 -1.52
C LEU A 4 -2.99 0.37 -2.86
N PHE A 5 -2.79 1.66 -3.09
CA PHE A 5 -3.16 2.34 -4.33
C PHE A 5 -1.98 3.17 -4.83
N ALA A 6 -2.02 3.59 -6.11
CA ALA A 6 -1.07 4.55 -6.64
C ALA A 6 -1.12 5.86 -5.85
N GLY A 7 -0.09 6.14 -5.04
CA GLY A 7 0.02 7.33 -4.21
C GLY A 7 -0.92 7.39 -2.99
N SER A 8 -1.60 6.31 -2.62
CA SER A 8 -2.50 6.26 -1.47
C SER A 8 -2.62 4.85 -0.85
N ILE A 9 -3.45 4.70 0.19
CA ILE A 9 -3.75 3.43 0.85
C ILE A 9 -5.27 3.32 1.13
N GLY A 10 -5.73 2.11 1.49
CA GLY A 10 -7.07 1.88 2.02
C GLY A 10 -7.43 2.83 3.16
N ARG A 11 -8.67 3.33 3.17
CA ARG A 11 -9.17 4.10 4.31
C ARG A 11 -9.41 3.20 5.51
N THR A 12 -9.19 3.72 6.71
CA THR A 12 -9.28 2.96 7.98
C THR A 12 -10.19 3.62 9.01
N ASP A 13 -11.09 4.50 8.57
CA ASP A 13 -11.96 5.32 9.41
C ASP A 13 -13.37 4.74 9.60
N PHE A 14 -13.66 3.58 9.00
CA PHE A 14 -14.86 2.79 9.30
C PHE A 14 -14.68 1.98 10.60
N PRO A 15 -15.79 1.52 11.22
CA PRO A 15 -15.70 0.54 12.30
C PRO A 15 -14.82 -0.64 11.91
N GLN A 16 -13.95 -1.07 12.83
CA GLN A 16 -12.94 -2.13 12.64
C GLN A 16 -11.73 -1.75 11.76
N GLY A 17 -11.67 -0.53 11.23
CA GLY A 17 -10.48 -0.01 10.56
C GLY A 17 -9.32 0.24 11.53
N ASN A 18 -8.10 -0.07 11.11
CA ASN A 18 -6.89 0.19 11.90
C ASN A 18 -5.73 0.62 10.98
N HIS A 19 -5.31 1.88 11.10
CA HIS A 19 -4.25 2.45 10.26
C HIS A 19 -2.90 1.76 10.45
N ALA A 20 -2.48 1.53 11.69
CA ALA A 20 -1.20 0.88 11.98
C ALA A 20 -1.17 -0.55 11.45
N GLN A 21 -2.27 -1.29 11.59
CA GLN A 21 -2.40 -2.64 11.03
C GLN A 21 -2.36 -2.66 9.51
N LEU A 22 -2.95 -1.66 8.84
CA LEU A 22 -2.90 -1.53 7.39
C LEU A 22 -1.46 -1.28 6.91
N ILE A 23 -0.73 -0.36 7.56
CA ILE A 23 0.67 -0.10 7.25
C ILE A 23 1.51 -1.36 7.47
N ALA A 24 1.37 -2.04 8.61
CA ALA A 24 2.07 -3.29 8.89
C ALA A 24 1.77 -4.38 7.85
N SER A 25 0.51 -4.50 7.42
CA SER A 25 0.13 -5.45 6.37
C SER A 25 0.83 -5.15 5.04
N ILE A 26 0.97 -3.88 4.68
CA ILE A 26 1.71 -3.48 3.46
C ILE A 26 3.20 -3.83 3.60
N THR A 27 3.83 -3.45 4.71
CA THR A 27 5.28 -3.59 4.90
C THR A 27 5.74 -5.02 5.17
N GLU A 28 4.91 -5.85 5.79
CA GLU A 28 5.25 -7.23 6.12
C GLU A 28 4.85 -8.23 5.04
N ARG A 29 3.86 -7.90 4.19
CA ARG A 29 3.34 -8.83 3.18
C ARG A 29 3.70 -8.44 1.75
N LEU A 30 3.62 -7.15 1.40
CA LEU A 30 3.83 -6.71 0.02
C LEU A 30 5.30 -6.44 -0.27
N TRP A 31 5.96 -5.75 0.65
CA TRP A 31 7.37 -5.39 0.61
C TRP A 31 8.36 -6.54 0.42
N PRO A 32 8.17 -7.73 1.03
CA PRO A 32 9.02 -8.89 0.75
C PRO A 32 8.93 -9.43 -0.69
N MET A 33 7.91 -9.04 -1.47
CA MET A 33 7.74 -9.48 -2.85
C MET A 33 8.66 -8.75 -3.83
N GLY A 34 9.36 -7.69 -3.40
CA GLY A 34 10.36 -6.97 -4.19
C GLY A 34 9.82 -5.80 -5.00
N ASP A 35 10.71 -4.87 -5.34
CA ASP A 35 10.39 -3.55 -5.92
C ASP A 35 9.79 -3.62 -7.33
N ASP A 36 10.14 -4.65 -8.11
CA ASP A 36 9.68 -4.85 -9.49
C ASP A 36 8.26 -5.43 -9.56
N THR A 37 7.67 -5.79 -8.41
CA THR A 37 6.29 -6.28 -8.36
C THR A 37 5.32 -5.16 -8.71
N VAL A 38 4.58 -5.35 -9.81
CA VAL A 38 3.45 -4.53 -10.24
C VAL A 38 2.17 -5.05 -9.59
N PHE A 39 1.28 -4.14 -9.18
CA PHE A 39 -0.02 -4.49 -8.62
C PHE A 39 -1.14 -3.71 -9.29
N ILE A 40 -2.31 -4.36 -9.38
CA ILE A 40 -3.56 -3.76 -9.86
C ILE A 40 -4.46 -3.52 -8.63
N PRO A 41 -4.70 -2.25 -8.25
CA PRO A 41 -5.54 -1.94 -7.10
C PRO A 41 -7.03 -2.18 -7.38
N GLY A 42 -7.87 -2.14 -6.34
CA GLY A 42 -9.33 -2.17 -6.52
C GLY A 42 -9.88 -0.94 -7.26
N HIS A 43 -9.17 0.20 -7.20
CA HIS A 43 -9.56 1.47 -7.80
C HIS A 43 -8.32 2.25 -8.28
N GLY A 44 -8.46 3.04 -9.33
CA GLY A 44 -7.38 3.86 -9.87
C GLY A 44 -6.37 3.07 -10.72
N PRO A 45 -5.24 3.70 -11.10
CA PRO A 45 -4.26 3.09 -12.00
C PRO A 45 -3.38 2.04 -11.28
N GLU A 46 -2.77 1.15 -12.06
CA GLU A 46 -1.71 0.25 -11.57
C GLU A 46 -0.47 1.01 -11.09
N SER A 47 0.32 0.36 -10.24
CA SER A 47 1.62 0.87 -9.78
C SER A 47 2.56 -0.29 -9.43
N SER A 48 3.77 0.02 -8.96
CA SER A 48 4.74 -0.98 -8.47
C SER A 48 5.11 -0.73 -7.01
N PHE A 49 5.50 -1.79 -6.31
CA PHE A 49 5.92 -1.69 -4.92
C PHE A 49 7.12 -0.76 -4.74
N GLY A 50 8.10 -0.81 -5.64
CA GLY A 50 9.23 0.12 -5.61
C GLY A 50 8.80 1.57 -5.76
N ARG A 51 7.82 1.87 -6.64
CA ARG A 51 7.29 3.24 -6.80
C ARG A 51 6.63 3.71 -5.52
N GLU A 52 5.78 2.89 -4.91
CA GLU A 52 5.06 3.26 -3.69
C GLU A 52 6.00 3.40 -2.49
N ARG A 53 7.00 2.52 -2.32
CA ARG A 53 8.07 2.69 -1.31
C ARG A 53 8.76 4.05 -1.34
N ARG A 54 8.99 4.57 -2.54
CA ARG A 54 9.74 5.81 -2.73
C ARG A 54 8.88 7.07 -2.61
N SER A 55 7.61 6.99 -3.01
CA SER A 55 6.79 8.17 -3.27
C SER A 55 5.44 8.22 -2.54
N ASN A 56 4.92 7.10 -2.06
CA ASN A 56 3.63 7.08 -1.39
C ASN A 56 3.74 7.74 0.00
N PRO A 57 2.98 8.81 0.30
CA PRO A 57 3.14 9.56 1.54
C PRO A 57 2.81 8.76 2.80
N TYR A 58 2.12 7.62 2.69
CA TYR A 58 1.73 6.79 3.82
C TYR A 58 2.76 5.69 4.16
N VAL A 59 3.54 5.24 3.18
CA VAL A 59 4.50 4.12 3.33
C VAL A 59 5.92 4.48 2.88
N LYS A 60 6.18 5.75 2.56
CA LYS A 60 7.54 6.20 2.27
C LYS A 60 8.39 6.13 3.53
N GLY A 61 9.53 5.43 3.45
CA GLY A 61 10.50 5.31 4.54
C GLY A 61 10.20 4.18 5.54
N THR A 62 9.23 3.31 5.22
CA THR A 62 8.99 2.05 5.93
C THR A 62 9.86 0.92 5.39
#